data_AF-A0A7X7TFS8-F1
#
_entry.id   AF-A0A7X7TFS8-F1
#
_cell.length_a   1.000
_cell.length_b   1.000
_cell.length_c   1.000
_cell.angle_alpha   90.00
_cell.angle_beta   90.00
_cell.angle_gamma   90.00
#
_symmetry.space_group_name_H-M   'P 1'
#
loop_
_entity.id
_entity.type
_entity.pdbx_description
1 polymer ?
#
loop_
_entity_poly.entity_id
_entity_poly.type
_entity_poly.pdbx_seq_one_letter_code
_entity_poly.pdbx_strand_id
1 'polypeptide(L)'
;MFKALSEYKPDLSKTLTTLSKTYDSAYNRKGGHVTFRALPPSDVALYSEFDLTAFDYETDIDAYANALCEMYAASFDARTRIDDNMIPAVTPLLGIGDYSAFVAGEIHFQRDTSWSKPVLNSLRDVKTLPAIGSSPWYGRFLRITEALLIRLRESGIPFTRGFFSPLDLAAALRGEAIYTDFYEDRDGLSELLDFCATATIRFAEDIYSLVDRELGHTPYGFWYLSGNINMSEDIACMISGKLYRTLCAPHTQRVIDHFGRGHMHSHSRAMYLVKEICSLRHVVNLWLATDPNQPRPIEHLERLVADADGVCLAIDCDSFQEIEANADILKRGNFSICLPVKDTREGELLADRFNRLFEDA
;
A
#
# COMPACT_ATOMS: atom_id res chain seq x y z
N MET A 1 -9.97 -4.99 -22.71
CA MET A 1 -10.69 -5.95 -21.82
C MET A 1 -9.64 -6.84 -21.19
N PHE A 2 -9.70 -7.06 -19.88
CA PHE A 2 -8.73 -7.91 -19.18
C PHE A 2 -8.89 -9.39 -19.61
N LYS A 3 -7.77 -10.12 -19.64
CA LYS A 3 -7.73 -11.59 -19.70
C LYS A 3 -8.03 -12.18 -18.32
N ALA A 4 -8.19 -13.49 -18.21
CA ALA A 4 -8.27 -14.13 -16.91
C ALA A 4 -6.95 -13.95 -16.13
N LEU A 5 -7.00 -13.80 -14.80
CA LEU A 5 -5.82 -13.60 -13.96
C LEU A 5 -4.73 -14.66 -14.19
N SER A 6 -5.13 -15.92 -14.42
CA SER A 6 -4.21 -17.03 -14.71
C SER A 6 -3.44 -16.88 -16.01
N GLU A 7 -3.87 -16.03 -16.93
CA GLU A 7 -3.16 -15.76 -18.20
C GLU A 7 -2.04 -14.73 -18.03
N TYR A 8 -2.02 -14.00 -16.92
CA TYR A 8 -1.02 -12.95 -16.64
C TYR A 8 0.19 -13.43 -15.84
N LYS A 9 0.18 -14.70 -15.38
CA LYS A 9 1.24 -15.26 -14.55
C LYS A 9 1.60 -16.68 -15.01
N PRO A 10 2.89 -17.01 -15.16
CA PRO A 10 3.32 -18.37 -15.55
C PRO A 10 2.78 -19.46 -14.61
N ASP A 11 2.83 -19.22 -13.29
CA ASP A 11 2.25 -20.11 -12.29
C ASP A 11 1.58 -19.30 -11.16
N LEU A 12 0.31 -18.95 -11.38
CA LEU A 12 -0.49 -18.19 -10.42
C LEU A 12 -0.63 -18.91 -9.07
N SER A 13 -0.78 -20.24 -9.09
CA SER A 13 -1.02 -21.03 -7.87
C SER A 13 0.23 -21.05 -6.98
N LYS A 14 1.41 -21.24 -7.59
CA LYS A 14 2.71 -21.12 -6.90
C LYS A 14 2.84 -19.74 -6.28
N THR A 15 2.62 -18.67 -7.05
CA THR A 15 2.81 -17.30 -6.56
C THR A 15 1.91 -16.98 -5.37
N LEU A 16 0.60 -17.27 -5.46
CA LEU A 16 -0.33 -17.04 -4.36
C LEU A 16 0.02 -17.87 -3.13
N THR A 17 0.40 -19.14 -3.32
CA THR A 17 0.82 -20.01 -2.21
C THR A 17 2.07 -19.46 -1.52
N THR A 18 3.05 -18.98 -2.27
CA THR A 18 4.27 -18.38 -1.72
C THR A 18 3.94 -17.11 -0.93
N LEU A 19 3.15 -16.19 -1.49
CA LEU A 19 2.78 -14.96 -0.79
C LEU A 19 1.97 -15.23 0.49
N SER A 20 0.98 -16.13 0.42
CA SER A 20 0.19 -16.52 1.59
C SER A 20 1.07 -17.14 2.69
N LYS A 21 2.01 -18.02 2.33
CA LYS A 21 3.00 -18.57 3.28
C LYS A 21 3.85 -17.47 3.91
N THR A 22 4.37 -16.53 3.13
CA THR A 22 5.17 -15.41 3.65
C THR A 22 4.38 -14.61 4.69
N TYR A 23 3.13 -14.23 4.37
CA TYR A 23 2.31 -13.44 5.29
C TYR A 23 1.82 -14.23 6.50
N ASP A 24 1.50 -15.52 6.35
CA ASP A 24 1.13 -16.39 7.47
C ASP A 24 2.33 -16.63 8.42
N SER A 25 3.53 -16.80 7.88
CA SER A 25 4.76 -16.87 8.69
C SER A 25 5.02 -15.54 9.40
N ALA A 26 4.85 -14.40 8.73
CA ALA A 26 4.98 -13.09 9.33
C ALA A 26 3.96 -12.85 10.46
N TYR A 27 2.70 -13.26 10.26
CA TYR A 27 1.66 -13.23 11.29
C TYR A 27 2.08 -14.00 12.55
N ASN A 28 2.79 -15.12 12.36
CA ASN A 28 3.33 -15.95 13.43
C ASN A 28 4.75 -15.57 13.88
N ARG A 29 5.30 -14.43 13.43
CA ARG A 29 6.64 -13.93 13.77
C ARG A 29 7.77 -14.92 13.42
N LYS A 30 7.62 -15.61 12.29
CA LYS A 30 8.61 -16.55 11.75
C LYS A 30 9.22 -15.98 10.48
N GLY A 31 10.55 -15.83 10.46
CA GLY A 31 11.33 -15.49 9.26
C GLY A 31 11.61 -16.71 8.38
N GLY A 32 12.25 -16.48 7.24
CA GLY A 32 12.73 -17.52 6.32
C GLY A 32 12.37 -17.29 4.86
N HIS A 33 11.40 -16.42 4.57
CA HIS A 33 10.81 -16.32 3.24
C HIS A 33 11.32 -15.11 2.46
N VAL A 34 11.79 -15.36 1.24
CA VAL A 34 12.24 -14.30 0.34
C VAL A 34 11.44 -14.36 -0.95
N THR A 35 10.75 -13.26 -1.28
CA THR A 35 10.01 -13.10 -2.53
C THR A 35 10.69 -12.06 -3.41
N PHE A 36 10.40 -12.12 -4.71
CA PHE A 36 10.99 -11.24 -5.72
C PHE A 36 9.92 -10.63 -6.60
N ARG A 37 10.12 -9.36 -6.95
CA ARG A 37 9.38 -8.64 -7.98
C ARG A 37 10.38 -7.98 -8.92
N ALA A 38 10.33 -8.36 -10.18
CA ALA A 38 10.90 -7.54 -11.24
C ALA A 38 9.96 -6.36 -11.49
N LEU A 39 10.53 -5.17 -11.63
CA LEU A 39 9.80 -3.93 -11.90
C LEU A 39 10.20 -3.38 -13.28
N PRO A 40 9.64 -3.93 -14.37
CA PRO A 40 9.88 -3.40 -15.72
C PRO A 40 9.22 -2.02 -15.90
N PRO A 41 9.63 -1.22 -16.91
CA PRO A 41 9.05 0.11 -17.12
C PRO A 41 7.53 0.11 -17.32
N SER A 42 6.97 -0.99 -17.85
CA SER A 42 5.53 -1.17 -18.02
C SER A 42 4.75 -1.16 -16.70
N ASP A 43 5.36 -1.49 -15.57
CA ASP A 43 4.72 -1.47 -14.25
C ASP A 43 4.51 -0.04 -13.73
N VAL A 44 5.39 0.88 -14.12
CA VAL A 44 5.43 2.24 -13.56
C VAL A 44 4.98 3.32 -14.53
N ALA A 45 4.89 3.00 -15.83
CA ALA A 45 4.43 3.91 -16.87
C ALA A 45 3.09 4.59 -16.53
N LEU A 46 2.18 3.86 -15.87
CA LEU A 46 0.87 4.38 -15.47
C LEU A 46 0.97 5.63 -14.58
N TYR A 47 1.99 5.72 -13.71
CA TYR A 47 2.13 6.85 -12.79
C TYR A 47 2.63 8.12 -13.49
N SER A 48 3.34 8.00 -14.61
CA SER A 48 3.84 9.15 -15.37
C SER A 48 3.00 9.51 -16.59
N GLU A 49 2.28 8.54 -17.15
CA GLU A 49 1.58 8.70 -18.43
C GLU A 49 0.07 8.96 -18.28
N PHE A 50 -0.55 8.50 -17.18
CA PHE A 50 -1.98 8.71 -16.95
C PHE A 50 -2.25 10.15 -16.48
N ASP A 51 -2.90 10.96 -17.33
CA ASP A 51 -3.18 12.36 -17.04
C ASP A 51 -4.44 12.52 -16.17
N LEU A 52 -4.24 12.77 -14.88
CA LEU A 52 -5.33 12.96 -13.92
C LEU A 52 -6.13 14.25 -14.16
N THR A 53 -5.63 15.20 -14.95
CA THR A 53 -6.35 16.44 -15.28
C THR A 53 -7.29 16.30 -16.48
N ALA A 54 -7.25 15.14 -17.16
CA ALA A 54 -8.04 14.88 -18.36
C ALA A 54 -9.51 14.49 -18.07
N PHE A 55 -9.90 14.34 -16.79
CA PHE A 55 -11.21 13.83 -16.41
C PHE A 55 -11.91 14.76 -15.40
N ASP A 56 -13.22 14.95 -15.59
CA ASP A 56 -14.10 15.41 -14.51
C ASP A 56 -14.56 14.20 -13.67
N TYR A 57 -14.17 14.16 -12.40
CA TYR A 57 -14.44 13.02 -11.50
C TYR A 57 -15.89 12.95 -10.99
N GLU A 58 -16.77 13.78 -11.52
CA GLU A 58 -18.21 13.70 -11.32
C GLU A 58 -18.93 13.16 -12.55
N THR A 59 -18.56 13.61 -13.75
CA THR A 59 -19.24 13.23 -15.01
C THR A 59 -18.52 12.18 -15.84
N ASP A 60 -17.20 12.07 -15.71
CA ASP A 60 -16.35 11.27 -16.61
C ASP A 60 -15.83 9.98 -15.96
N ILE A 61 -16.45 9.53 -14.87
CA ILE A 61 -16.03 8.37 -14.07
C ILE A 61 -15.82 7.11 -14.94
N ASP A 62 -16.72 6.85 -15.89
CA ASP A 62 -16.60 5.71 -16.79
C ASP A 62 -15.45 5.85 -17.80
N ALA A 63 -15.20 7.06 -18.28
CA ALA A 63 -14.08 7.34 -19.18
C ALA A 63 -12.74 7.19 -18.46
N TYR A 64 -12.65 7.71 -17.23
CA TYR A 64 -11.52 7.51 -16.32
C TYR A 64 -11.27 6.02 -16.08
N ALA A 65 -12.30 5.27 -15.67
CA ALA A 65 -12.17 3.85 -15.35
C ALA A 65 -11.75 3.03 -16.59
N ASN A 66 -12.29 3.34 -17.77
CA ASN A 66 -11.87 2.70 -19.02
C ASN A 66 -10.39 2.95 -19.31
N ALA A 67 -9.96 4.22 -19.32
CA ALA A 67 -8.58 4.59 -19.63
C ALA A 67 -7.59 3.94 -18.64
N LEU A 68 -7.92 3.94 -17.34
CA LEU A 68 -7.07 3.35 -16.32
C LEU A 68 -6.98 1.83 -16.48
N CYS A 69 -8.11 1.15 -16.72
CA CYS A 69 -8.11 -0.29 -16.96
C CYS A 69 -7.34 -0.69 -18.23
N GLU A 70 -7.37 0.12 -19.29
CA GLU A 70 -6.59 -0.11 -20.51
C GLU A 70 -5.08 -0.07 -20.23
N MET A 71 -4.61 0.89 -19.43
CA MET A 71 -3.19 0.97 -19.05
C MET A 71 -2.77 -0.19 -18.15
N TYR A 72 -3.59 -0.59 -17.18
CA TYR A 72 -3.33 -1.79 -16.39
C TYR A 72 -3.27 -3.05 -17.27
N ALA A 73 -4.20 -3.22 -18.21
CA ALA A 73 -4.21 -4.37 -19.10
C ALA A 73 -2.94 -4.44 -19.96
N ALA A 74 -2.51 -3.30 -20.53
CA ALA A 74 -1.27 -3.22 -21.29
C ALA A 74 -0.03 -3.55 -20.44
N SER A 75 0.01 -3.05 -19.20
CA SER A 75 1.07 -3.35 -18.24
C SER A 75 1.14 -4.86 -17.92
N PHE A 76 0.00 -5.48 -17.64
CA PHE A 76 -0.08 -6.91 -17.32
C PHE A 76 0.28 -7.79 -18.53
N ASP A 77 -0.17 -7.42 -19.73
CA ASP A 77 0.13 -8.12 -20.97
C ASP A 77 1.64 -8.16 -21.27
N ALA A 78 2.34 -7.05 -21.03
CA ALA A 78 3.77 -6.93 -21.31
C ALA A 78 4.63 -7.92 -20.51
N ARG A 79 4.16 -8.36 -19.34
CA ARG A 79 4.96 -9.13 -18.37
C ARG A 79 4.44 -10.54 -18.08
N THR A 80 3.57 -11.07 -18.93
CA THR A 80 2.96 -12.42 -18.80
C THR A 80 3.95 -13.56 -18.60
N ARG A 81 5.20 -13.38 -19.03
CA ARG A 81 6.28 -14.38 -18.98
C ARG A 81 7.18 -14.29 -17.75
N ILE A 82 7.07 -13.23 -16.94
CA ILE A 82 7.91 -13.04 -15.76
C ILE A 82 7.37 -13.90 -14.60
N ASP A 83 8.09 -14.96 -14.22
CA ASP A 83 7.78 -15.84 -13.08
C ASP A 83 8.28 -15.26 -11.74
N ASP A 84 7.83 -14.04 -11.43
CA ASP A 84 8.07 -13.38 -10.14
C ASP A 84 6.82 -13.41 -9.24
N ASN A 85 6.94 -12.87 -8.03
CA ASN A 85 5.88 -12.90 -7.03
C ASN A 85 4.89 -11.74 -7.09
N MET A 86 4.91 -10.91 -8.14
CA MET A 86 3.89 -9.88 -8.32
C MET A 86 2.56 -10.51 -8.73
N ILE A 87 1.46 -10.13 -8.09
CA ILE A 87 0.09 -10.47 -8.52
C ILE A 87 -0.50 -9.24 -9.21
N PRO A 88 -0.99 -9.35 -10.47
CA PRO A 88 -1.73 -8.28 -11.12
C PRO A 88 -2.90 -7.84 -10.25
N ALA A 89 -3.00 -6.54 -9.97
CA ALA A 89 -4.07 -5.97 -9.16
C ALA A 89 -4.41 -4.57 -9.67
N VAL A 90 -5.67 -4.19 -9.55
CA VAL A 90 -6.12 -2.83 -9.89
C VAL A 90 -6.36 -2.04 -8.61
N THR A 91 -5.82 -0.83 -8.58
CA THR A 91 -6.16 0.21 -7.59
C THR A 91 -6.61 1.47 -8.31
N PRO A 92 -7.52 2.26 -7.73
CA PRO A 92 -7.77 3.61 -8.21
C PRO A 92 -6.46 4.41 -8.19
N LEU A 93 -6.28 5.27 -9.19
CA LEU A 93 -5.14 6.18 -9.31
C LEU A 93 -5.65 7.61 -9.29
N LEU A 94 -5.52 8.28 -8.15
CA LEU A 94 -6.01 9.65 -7.96
C LEU A 94 -4.96 10.56 -7.31
N GLY A 95 -3.71 10.12 -7.14
CA GLY A 95 -2.67 10.85 -6.39
C GLY A 95 -2.89 10.82 -4.88
N ILE A 96 -2.07 11.54 -4.10
CA ILE A 96 -2.14 11.50 -2.62
C ILE A 96 -3.34 12.27 -2.04
N GLY A 97 -3.99 13.13 -2.82
CA GLY A 97 -5.15 13.89 -2.37
C GLY A 97 -6.35 13.01 -1.99
N ASP A 98 -6.47 11.82 -2.58
CA ASP A 98 -7.60 10.92 -2.35
C ASP A 98 -7.60 10.27 -0.95
N TYR A 99 -6.44 10.24 -0.30
CA TYR A 99 -6.24 9.64 1.01
C TYR A 99 -6.84 10.46 2.17
N SER A 100 -7.35 11.68 1.92
CA SER A 100 -7.98 12.52 2.97
C SER A 100 -9.28 13.19 2.57
N ALA A 101 -9.50 13.44 1.27
CA ALA A 101 -10.70 14.14 0.79
C ALA A 101 -12.02 13.41 1.11
N PHE A 102 -11.97 12.09 1.37
CA PHE A 102 -13.15 11.32 1.79
C PHE A 102 -13.69 11.78 3.15
N VAL A 103 -12.89 12.48 3.95
CA VAL A 103 -13.34 13.14 5.18
C VAL A 103 -13.84 14.55 4.88
N ALA A 104 -12.98 15.40 4.30
CA ALA A 104 -13.26 16.80 4.03
C ALA A 104 -12.24 17.40 3.06
N GLY A 105 -12.61 18.53 2.45
CA GLY A 105 -11.75 19.26 1.52
C GLY A 105 -11.95 18.85 0.06
N GLU A 106 -11.17 19.47 -0.81
CA GLU A 106 -11.15 19.20 -2.25
C GLU A 106 -9.81 18.61 -2.68
N ILE A 107 -9.80 17.94 -3.82
CA ILE A 107 -8.59 17.44 -4.46
C ILE A 107 -8.15 18.40 -5.56
N HIS A 108 -6.88 18.76 -5.54
CA HIS A 108 -6.23 19.53 -6.60
C HIS A 108 -5.40 18.58 -7.46
N PHE A 109 -5.78 18.41 -8.72
CA PHE A 109 -5.10 17.54 -9.66
C PHE A 109 -3.99 18.28 -10.42
N GLN A 110 -2.85 17.59 -10.56
CA GLN A 110 -1.85 17.79 -11.59
C GLN A 110 -1.84 16.56 -12.50
N ARG A 111 -1.06 16.62 -13.58
CA ARG A 111 -1.03 15.55 -14.58
C ARG A 111 -0.77 14.17 -13.97
N ASP A 112 0.24 14.05 -13.12
CA ASP A 112 0.78 12.80 -12.60
C ASP A 112 0.50 12.60 -11.10
N THR A 113 -0.12 13.56 -10.42
CA THR A 113 -0.41 13.48 -8.99
C THR A 113 -1.57 14.40 -8.57
N SER A 114 -1.93 14.35 -7.30
CA SER A 114 -2.90 15.26 -6.70
C SER A 114 -2.58 15.52 -5.24
N TRP A 115 -3.12 16.58 -4.66
CA TRP A 115 -3.03 16.84 -3.22
C TRP A 115 -4.33 17.44 -2.68
N SER A 116 -4.54 17.31 -1.37
CA SER A 116 -5.54 18.05 -0.62
C SER A 116 -4.89 19.18 0.17
N LYS A 117 -5.69 20.12 0.66
CA LYS A 117 -5.24 21.16 1.60
C LYS A 117 -5.75 20.84 3.01
N PRO A 118 -4.97 21.13 4.06
CA PRO A 118 -5.47 21.07 5.42
C PRO A 118 -6.77 21.87 5.60
N VAL A 119 -7.69 21.31 6.36
CA VAL A 119 -9.01 21.90 6.64
C VAL A 119 -9.18 22.29 8.11
N LEU A 120 -8.32 21.76 9.00
CA LEU A 120 -8.36 22.03 10.44
C LEU A 120 -7.35 23.11 10.82
N ASN A 121 -7.83 24.22 11.38
CA ASN A 121 -6.98 25.28 11.93
C ASN A 121 -6.62 25.03 13.40
N SER A 122 -7.47 24.28 14.11
CA SER A 122 -7.28 23.82 15.48
C SER A 122 -7.78 22.38 15.64
N LEU A 123 -7.26 21.63 16.62
CA LEU A 123 -7.75 20.30 16.97
C LEU A 123 -9.24 20.29 17.32
N ARG A 124 -9.78 21.40 17.87
CA ARG A 124 -11.20 21.53 18.21
C ARG A 124 -12.11 21.51 16.97
N ASP A 125 -11.58 21.84 15.80
CA ASP A 125 -12.33 21.90 14.55
C ASP A 125 -12.74 20.50 14.07
N VAL A 126 -12.19 19.42 14.66
CA VAL A 126 -12.63 18.04 14.40
C VAL A 126 -14.14 17.86 14.59
N LYS A 127 -14.74 18.63 15.52
CA LYS A 127 -16.19 18.63 15.82
C LYS A 127 -17.04 19.29 14.74
N THR A 128 -16.41 20.02 13.82
CA THR A 128 -17.05 20.70 12.69
C THR A 128 -16.90 19.94 11.38
N LEU A 129 -16.14 18.84 11.37
CA LEU A 129 -16.00 18.00 10.20
C LEU A 129 -17.36 17.44 9.76
N PRO A 130 -17.56 17.21 8.45
CA PRO A 130 -18.74 16.52 7.95
C PRO A 130 -18.92 15.15 8.64
N ALA A 131 -20.16 14.68 8.69
CA ALA A 131 -20.41 13.32 9.11
C ALA A 131 -19.64 12.34 8.21
N ILE A 132 -19.04 11.30 8.80
CA ILE A 132 -18.33 10.28 8.02
C ILE A 132 -19.30 9.69 7.00
N GLY A 133 -18.90 9.65 5.73
CA GLY A 133 -19.74 9.22 4.62
C GLY A 133 -20.46 10.33 3.86
N SER A 134 -20.44 11.58 4.35
CA SER A 134 -21.18 12.68 3.73
C SER A 134 -20.31 13.64 2.90
N SER A 135 -18.99 13.47 2.86
CA SER A 135 -18.14 14.32 2.01
C SER A 135 -18.44 14.05 0.53
N PRO A 136 -18.41 15.06 -0.36
CA PRO A 136 -18.62 14.84 -1.80
C PRO A 136 -17.66 13.79 -2.37
N TRP A 137 -16.40 13.83 -1.95
CA TRP A 137 -15.37 12.88 -2.39
C TRP A 137 -15.61 11.46 -1.88
N TYR A 138 -16.23 11.27 -0.71
CA TYR A 138 -16.61 9.95 -0.22
C TYR A 138 -17.49 9.22 -1.24
N GLY A 139 -18.57 9.87 -1.69
CA GLY A 139 -19.47 9.31 -2.70
C GLY A 139 -18.80 9.14 -4.07
N ARG A 140 -17.97 10.10 -4.49
CA ARG A 140 -17.21 10.00 -5.75
C ARG A 140 -16.27 8.81 -5.75
N PHE A 141 -15.56 8.53 -4.66
CA PHE A 141 -14.68 7.36 -4.57
C PHE A 141 -15.42 6.04 -4.67
N LEU A 142 -16.59 5.92 -4.05
CA LEU A 142 -17.40 4.71 -4.18
C LEU A 142 -17.84 4.50 -5.63
N ARG A 143 -18.26 5.55 -6.33
CA ARG A 143 -18.62 5.47 -7.77
C ARG A 143 -17.42 5.13 -8.66
N ILE A 144 -16.26 5.73 -8.42
CA ILE A 144 -15.02 5.42 -9.14
C ILE A 144 -14.62 3.96 -8.92
N THR A 145 -14.66 3.52 -7.66
CA THR A 145 -14.34 2.13 -7.29
C THR A 145 -15.32 1.16 -7.97
N GLU A 146 -16.62 1.44 -7.93
CA GLU A 146 -17.64 0.61 -8.58
C GLU A 146 -17.41 0.51 -10.10
N ALA A 147 -17.13 1.63 -10.75
CA ALA A 147 -16.83 1.66 -12.18
C ALA A 147 -15.61 0.81 -12.53
N LEU A 148 -14.55 0.84 -11.73
CA LEU A 148 -13.41 -0.06 -11.90
C LEU A 148 -13.84 -1.52 -11.73
N LEU A 149 -14.48 -1.86 -10.60
CA LEU A 149 -14.84 -3.24 -10.27
C LEU A 149 -15.73 -3.91 -11.31
N ILE A 150 -16.70 -3.19 -11.90
CA ILE A 150 -17.53 -3.69 -13.00
C ILE A 150 -16.69 -4.24 -14.15
N ARG A 151 -15.53 -3.62 -14.43
CA ARG A 151 -14.61 -4.00 -15.52
C ARG A 151 -13.71 -5.18 -15.15
N LEU A 152 -13.65 -5.56 -13.87
CA LEU A 152 -12.83 -6.65 -13.34
C LEU A 152 -13.63 -7.97 -13.18
N ARG A 153 -14.97 -7.93 -13.20
CA ARG A 153 -15.84 -9.09 -12.89
C ARG A 153 -15.45 -10.38 -13.61
N GLU A 154 -15.15 -10.29 -14.91
CA GLU A 154 -14.84 -11.47 -15.74
C GLU A 154 -13.39 -11.94 -15.63
N SER A 155 -12.46 -11.08 -15.19
CA SER A 155 -11.02 -11.42 -15.19
C SER A 155 -10.58 -12.12 -13.90
N GLY A 156 -11.30 -11.92 -12.80
CA GLY A 156 -10.90 -12.39 -11.47
C GLY A 156 -9.63 -11.72 -10.95
N ILE A 157 -9.20 -10.60 -11.56
CA ILE A 157 -8.08 -9.79 -11.07
C ILE A 157 -8.47 -9.20 -9.70
N PRO A 158 -7.61 -9.29 -8.67
CA PRO A 158 -7.88 -8.68 -7.39
C PRO A 158 -7.92 -7.16 -7.45
N PHE A 159 -8.76 -6.57 -6.62
CA PHE A 159 -8.73 -5.15 -6.32
C PHE A 159 -7.90 -4.88 -5.07
N THR A 160 -7.18 -3.77 -5.05
CA THR A 160 -6.43 -3.29 -3.88
C THR A 160 -6.62 -1.80 -3.68
N ARG A 161 -6.43 -1.34 -2.44
CA ARG A 161 -6.45 0.07 -2.07
C ARG A 161 -5.59 0.30 -0.82
N GLY A 162 -4.80 1.38 -0.86
CA GLY A 162 -4.10 1.94 0.29
C GLY A 162 -4.94 2.99 1.02
N PHE A 163 -4.64 3.17 2.30
CA PHE A 163 -5.24 4.19 3.16
C PHE A 163 -4.13 4.92 3.92
N PHE A 164 -4.42 6.11 4.42
CA PHE A 164 -3.56 6.73 5.42
C PHE A 164 -3.80 6.05 6.76
N SER A 165 -2.73 5.82 7.52
CA SER A 165 -2.87 5.57 8.96
C SER A 165 -3.60 6.73 9.64
N PRO A 166 -4.09 6.55 10.87
CA PRO A 166 -4.69 7.65 11.62
C PRO A 166 -3.77 8.88 11.74
N LEU A 167 -2.46 8.68 11.84
CA LEU A 167 -1.48 9.76 11.90
C LEU A 167 -1.36 10.52 10.57
N ASP A 168 -1.20 9.80 9.46
CA ASP A 168 -1.09 10.41 8.13
C ASP A 168 -2.39 11.15 7.75
N LEU A 169 -3.55 10.59 8.08
CA LEU A 169 -4.84 11.23 7.84
C LEU A 169 -5.01 12.49 8.70
N ALA A 170 -4.64 12.42 9.98
CA ALA A 170 -4.64 13.58 10.85
C ALA A 170 -3.72 14.68 10.31
N ALA A 171 -2.51 14.32 9.85
CA ALA A 171 -1.56 15.27 9.27
C ALA A 171 -2.09 15.90 7.98
N ALA A 172 -2.77 15.13 7.12
CA ALA A 172 -3.40 15.67 5.91
C ALA A 172 -4.52 16.68 6.23
N LEU A 173 -5.31 16.42 7.28
CA LEU A 173 -6.40 17.32 7.70
C LEU A 173 -5.90 18.55 8.46
N ARG A 174 -4.85 18.39 9.27
CA ARG A 174 -4.32 19.41 10.20
C ARG A 174 -3.17 20.23 9.63
N GLY A 175 -2.42 19.67 8.69
CA GLY A 175 -1.17 20.21 8.18
C GLY A 175 -0.03 20.12 9.20
N GLU A 176 1.03 20.89 8.94
CA GLU A 176 2.30 20.84 9.69
C GLU A 176 2.15 21.17 11.19
N ALA A 177 1.08 21.87 11.57
CA ALA A 177 0.81 22.20 12.97
C ALA A 177 0.58 20.95 13.84
N ILE A 178 0.30 19.78 13.24
CA ILE A 178 0.23 18.51 13.98
C ILE A 178 1.51 18.22 14.78
N TYR A 179 2.68 18.67 14.31
CA TYR A 179 3.95 18.42 14.99
C TYR A 179 4.08 19.15 16.34
N THR A 180 3.47 20.34 16.47
CA THR A 180 3.42 21.07 17.74
C THR A 180 2.31 20.53 18.64
N ASP A 181 1.21 20.05 18.06
CA ASP A 181 0.07 19.49 18.79
C ASP A 181 0.48 18.29 19.71
N PHE A 182 1.52 17.52 19.36
CA PHE A 182 2.10 16.45 20.22
C PHE A 182 2.55 16.95 21.61
N TYR A 183 2.88 18.23 21.72
CA TYR A 183 3.41 18.86 22.93
C TYR A 183 2.38 19.77 23.59
N GLU A 184 1.55 20.43 22.79
CA GLU A 184 0.66 21.50 23.25
C GLU A 184 -0.72 20.97 23.68
N ASP A 185 -1.27 19.96 23.00
CA ASP A 185 -2.61 19.44 23.27
C ASP A 185 -2.72 17.95 22.90
N ARG A 186 -2.23 17.08 23.79
CA ARG A 186 -2.23 15.62 23.57
C ARG A 186 -3.62 15.02 23.55
N ASP A 187 -4.54 15.56 24.33
CA ASP A 187 -5.91 15.05 24.42
C ASP A 187 -6.67 15.38 23.13
N GLY A 188 -6.54 16.62 22.63
CA GLY A 188 -7.09 17.02 21.34
C GLY A 188 -6.48 16.24 20.17
N LEU A 189 -5.17 15.95 20.22
CA LEU A 189 -4.52 15.11 19.21
C LEU A 189 -5.06 13.68 19.24
N SER A 190 -5.25 13.11 20.44
CA SER A 190 -5.81 11.77 20.58
C SER A 190 -7.26 11.71 20.09
N GLU A 191 -8.08 12.75 20.33
CA GLU A 191 -9.45 12.86 19.77
C GLU A 191 -9.41 12.87 18.24
N LEU A 192 -8.50 13.62 17.62
CA LEU A 192 -8.33 13.66 16.16
C LEU A 192 -7.86 12.31 15.60
N LEU A 193 -6.89 11.66 16.23
CA LEU A 193 -6.40 10.34 15.79
C LEU A 193 -7.49 9.26 15.93
N ASP A 194 -8.31 9.33 16.97
CA ASP A 194 -9.44 8.40 17.16
C ASP A 194 -10.54 8.60 16.10
N PHE A 195 -10.83 9.86 15.78
CA PHE A 195 -11.70 10.21 14.65
C PHE A 195 -11.14 9.64 13.34
N CYS A 196 -9.84 9.84 13.07
CA CYS A 196 -9.20 9.35 11.84
C CYS A 196 -9.25 7.82 11.73
N ALA A 197 -8.99 7.10 12.84
CA ALA A 197 -9.14 5.64 12.87
C ALA A 197 -10.58 5.22 12.54
N THR A 198 -11.58 5.90 13.10
CA THR A 198 -13.00 5.62 12.86
C THR A 198 -13.38 5.91 11.39
N ALA A 199 -12.92 7.02 10.83
CA ALA A 199 -13.15 7.39 9.44
C ALA A 199 -12.51 6.39 8.46
N THR A 200 -11.27 5.99 8.70
CA THR A 200 -10.56 4.98 7.88
C THR A 200 -11.28 3.64 7.93
N ILE A 201 -11.66 3.16 9.13
CA ILE A 201 -12.43 1.91 9.27
C ILE A 201 -13.71 1.98 8.44
N ARG A 202 -14.50 3.04 8.62
CA ARG A 202 -15.79 3.14 7.96
C ARG A 202 -15.66 3.22 6.43
N PHE A 203 -14.69 3.98 5.94
CA PHE A 203 -14.46 4.10 4.50
C PHE A 203 -13.93 2.81 3.87
N ALA A 204 -13.02 2.13 4.56
CA ALA A 204 -12.53 0.82 4.12
C ALA A 204 -13.66 -0.22 4.12
N GLU A 205 -14.54 -0.26 5.11
CA GLU A 205 -15.72 -1.15 5.13
C GLU A 205 -16.66 -0.95 3.93
N ASP A 206 -16.97 0.31 3.61
CA ASP A 206 -17.87 0.63 2.49
C ASP A 206 -17.22 0.26 1.14
N ILE A 207 -15.90 0.43 0.99
CA ILE A 207 -15.15 -0.08 -0.17
C ILE A 207 -15.10 -1.61 -0.19
N TYR A 208 -14.85 -2.26 0.94
CA TYR A 208 -14.68 -3.71 1.01
C TYR A 208 -16.00 -4.42 0.72
N SER A 209 -17.10 -3.86 1.21
CA SER A 209 -18.45 -4.33 0.89
C SER A 209 -18.74 -4.24 -0.61
N LEU A 210 -18.26 -3.17 -1.26
CA LEU A 210 -18.39 -2.99 -2.69
C LEU A 210 -17.54 -4.01 -3.47
N VAL A 211 -16.28 -4.24 -3.07
CA VAL A 211 -15.41 -5.25 -3.71
C VAL A 211 -15.96 -6.66 -3.51
N ASP A 212 -16.46 -7.02 -2.32
CA ASP A 212 -17.05 -8.33 -2.05
C ASP A 212 -18.30 -8.55 -2.91
N ARG A 213 -19.18 -7.54 -3.00
CA ARG A 213 -20.37 -7.59 -3.87
C ARG A 213 -20.01 -7.82 -5.34
N GLU A 214 -18.98 -7.12 -5.83
CA GLU A 214 -18.64 -7.11 -7.24
C GLU A 214 -17.71 -8.25 -7.66
N LEU A 215 -16.78 -8.66 -6.80
CA LEU A 215 -15.71 -9.61 -7.11
C LEU A 215 -15.62 -10.80 -6.15
N GLY A 216 -16.39 -10.84 -5.06
CA GLY A 216 -16.33 -11.91 -4.04
C GLY A 216 -16.73 -13.30 -4.55
N HIS A 217 -17.41 -13.37 -5.70
CA HIS A 217 -17.70 -14.62 -6.39
C HIS A 217 -16.50 -15.16 -7.20
N THR A 218 -15.47 -14.34 -7.43
CA THR A 218 -14.23 -14.75 -8.11
C THR A 218 -13.24 -15.31 -7.09
N PRO A 219 -12.37 -16.28 -7.45
CA PRO A 219 -11.47 -16.91 -6.49
C PRO A 219 -10.50 -15.95 -5.78
N TYR A 220 -10.10 -14.86 -6.46
CA TYR A 220 -9.03 -13.99 -5.99
C TYR A 220 -9.42 -12.51 -5.92
N GLY A 221 -10.61 -12.12 -6.37
CA GLY A 221 -11.05 -10.71 -6.45
C GLY A 221 -10.90 -9.91 -5.15
N PHE A 222 -11.09 -10.59 -4.02
CA PHE A 222 -11.00 -10.00 -2.67
C PHE A 222 -9.70 -10.37 -1.92
N TRP A 223 -8.73 -11.02 -2.57
CA TRP A 223 -7.55 -11.60 -1.91
C TRP A 223 -6.70 -10.58 -1.13
N TYR A 224 -6.47 -9.39 -1.69
CA TYR A 224 -5.69 -8.33 -1.03
C TYR A 224 -6.41 -7.65 0.15
N LEU A 225 -7.74 -7.80 0.25
CA LEU A 225 -8.56 -7.07 1.22
C LEU A 225 -9.14 -7.97 2.31
N SER A 226 -9.32 -9.27 2.01
CA SER A 226 -9.89 -10.23 2.95
C SER A 226 -9.02 -10.37 4.21
N GLY A 227 -9.51 -9.82 5.32
CA GLY A 227 -8.80 -9.86 6.60
C GLY A 227 -7.58 -8.93 6.69
N ASN A 228 -7.40 -7.99 5.75
CA ASN A 228 -6.22 -7.13 5.65
C ASN A 228 -6.61 -5.65 5.57
N ILE A 229 -5.71 -4.76 5.99
CA ILE A 229 -5.78 -3.32 5.74
C ILE A 229 -4.39 -2.82 5.29
N ASN A 230 -4.34 -2.06 4.20
CA ASN A 230 -3.11 -1.45 3.69
C ASN A 230 -3.04 0.01 4.15
N MET A 231 -2.06 0.39 4.97
CA MET A 231 -1.91 1.76 5.50
C MET A 231 -0.51 2.30 5.33
N SER A 232 -0.37 3.60 5.09
CA SER A 232 0.91 4.32 5.18
C SER A 232 1.15 4.88 6.59
N GLU A 233 2.42 5.00 6.96
CA GLU A 233 2.94 5.66 8.16
C GLU A 233 4.12 6.56 7.73
N ASP A 234 3.83 7.51 6.84
CA ASP A 234 4.84 8.28 6.13
C ASP A 234 5.34 9.46 6.98
N ILE A 235 4.42 10.19 7.59
CA ILE A 235 4.78 11.38 8.38
C ILE A 235 5.34 11.00 9.75
N ALA A 236 5.21 9.73 10.16
CA ALA A 236 5.83 9.17 11.35
C ALA A 236 7.35 9.40 11.36
N CYS A 237 8.00 9.47 10.19
CA CYS A 237 9.43 9.74 10.07
C CYS A 237 9.90 11.05 10.70
N MET A 238 8.98 11.98 11.02
CA MET A 238 9.25 13.28 11.63
C MET A 238 9.11 13.30 13.15
N ILE A 239 8.74 12.18 13.79
CA ILE A 239 8.54 12.09 15.25
C ILE A 239 9.40 11.00 15.88
N SER A 240 9.75 11.16 17.16
CA SER A 240 10.52 10.12 17.87
C SER A 240 9.74 8.81 18.00
N GLY A 241 10.43 7.67 18.03
CA GLY A 241 9.80 6.37 18.29
C GLY A 241 9.06 6.30 19.63
N LYS A 242 9.45 7.11 20.63
CA LYS A 242 8.68 7.25 21.87
C LYS A 242 7.31 7.86 21.61
N LEU A 243 7.24 8.99 20.89
CA LEU A 243 5.98 9.65 20.56
C LEU A 243 5.08 8.71 19.74
N TYR A 244 5.63 8.07 18.70
CA TYR A 244 4.90 7.12 17.88
C TYR A 244 4.26 6.01 18.73
N ARG A 245 5.05 5.31 19.55
CA ARG A 245 4.55 4.22 20.40
C ARG A 245 3.46 4.67 21.37
N THR A 246 3.58 5.87 21.93
CA THR A 246 2.66 6.33 22.98
C THR A 246 1.39 6.96 22.44
N LEU A 247 1.46 7.64 21.30
CA LEU A 247 0.38 8.53 20.83
C LEU A 247 -0.18 8.13 19.47
N CYS A 248 0.56 7.41 18.61
CA CYS A 248 0.11 7.08 17.25
C CYS A 248 -0.25 5.59 17.13
N ALA A 249 0.67 4.72 17.56
CA ALA A 249 0.56 3.27 17.48
C ALA A 249 -0.77 2.70 18.03
N PRO A 250 -1.35 3.21 19.15
CA PRO A 250 -2.63 2.69 19.64
C PRO A 250 -3.78 2.87 18.64
N HIS A 251 -3.80 3.98 17.90
CA HIS A 251 -4.86 4.28 16.93
C HIS A 251 -4.65 3.45 15.65
N THR A 252 -3.42 3.31 15.16
CA THR A 252 -3.10 2.40 14.05
C THR A 252 -3.45 0.95 14.40
N GLN A 253 -3.12 0.50 15.62
CA GLN A 253 -3.46 -0.85 16.10
C GLN A 253 -4.97 -1.08 16.12
N ARG A 254 -5.78 -0.08 16.48
CA ARG A 254 -7.24 -0.18 16.47
C ARG A 254 -7.78 -0.48 15.07
N VAL A 255 -7.21 0.12 14.03
CA VAL A 255 -7.60 -0.17 12.64
C VAL A 255 -7.17 -1.59 12.25
N ILE A 256 -5.94 -2.00 12.59
CA ILE A 256 -5.44 -3.35 12.29
C ILE A 256 -6.29 -4.42 13.01
N ASP A 257 -6.63 -4.22 14.28
CA ASP A 257 -7.44 -5.15 15.07
C ASP A 257 -8.85 -5.31 14.49
N HIS A 258 -9.39 -4.27 13.81
CA HIS A 258 -10.70 -4.33 13.15
C HIS A 258 -10.68 -5.23 11.90
N PHE A 259 -9.63 -5.14 11.08
CA PHE A 259 -9.55 -5.90 9.81
C PHE A 259 -8.86 -7.26 9.95
N GLY A 260 -7.89 -7.39 10.85
CA GLY A 260 -7.18 -8.64 11.15
C GLY A 260 -5.67 -8.54 10.97
N ARG A 261 -5.20 -8.04 9.82
CA ARG A 261 -3.78 -7.95 9.47
C ARG A 261 -3.41 -6.59 8.89
N GLY A 262 -2.25 -6.07 9.28
CA GLY A 262 -1.72 -4.79 8.80
C GLY A 262 -0.67 -4.98 7.72
N HIS A 263 -0.89 -4.37 6.56
CA HIS A 263 0.10 -4.16 5.53
C HIS A 263 0.51 -2.69 5.57
N MET A 264 1.71 -2.43 6.04
CA MET A 264 2.18 -1.08 6.31
C MET A 264 3.07 -0.57 5.17
N HIS A 265 3.09 0.73 4.98
CA HIS A 265 4.05 1.44 4.14
C HIS A 265 4.74 2.51 4.97
N SER A 266 6.04 2.70 4.74
CA SER A 266 6.78 3.86 5.21
C SER A 266 8.00 4.08 4.32
N HIS A 267 8.73 5.13 4.64
CA HIS A 267 9.90 5.58 3.90
C HIS A 267 11.18 5.17 4.62
N SER A 268 12.26 4.91 3.88
CA SER A 268 13.58 4.56 4.43
C SER A 268 14.13 5.61 5.39
N ARG A 269 13.72 6.88 5.25
CA ARG A 269 13.93 7.94 6.24
C ARG A 269 13.45 7.54 7.65
N ALA A 270 12.38 6.75 7.72
CA ALA A 270 11.78 6.20 8.93
C ALA A 270 12.38 4.86 9.35
N MET A 271 13.52 4.43 8.81
CA MET A 271 14.11 3.11 9.16
C MET A 271 14.34 2.92 10.66
N TYR A 272 14.50 4.02 11.41
CA TYR A 272 14.59 3.98 12.88
C TYR A 272 13.28 3.63 13.60
N LEU A 273 12.14 3.64 12.89
CA LEU A 273 10.80 3.28 13.36
C LEU A 273 10.36 1.86 12.95
N VAL A 274 11.19 1.12 12.19
CA VAL A 274 10.83 -0.24 11.74
C VAL A 274 10.45 -1.10 12.93
N LYS A 275 11.24 -1.06 14.01
CA LYS A 275 10.94 -1.80 15.24
C LYS A 275 9.58 -1.44 15.82
N GLU A 276 9.26 -0.16 15.86
CA GLU A 276 8.01 0.36 16.41
C GLU A 276 6.81 -0.05 15.56
N ILE A 277 6.87 0.12 14.24
CA ILE A 277 5.79 -0.25 13.31
C ILE A 277 5.60 -1.77 13.31
N CYS A 278 6.69 -2.54 13.19
CA CYS A 278 6.63 -3.99 13.19
C CYS A 278 6.20 -4.58 14.55
N SER A 279 6.35 -3.86 15.67
CA SER A 279 5.88 -4.30 16.98
C SER A 279 4.35 -4.27 17.14
N LEU A 280 3.62 -3.59 16.25
CA LEU A 280 2.16 -3.67 16.20
C LEU A 280 1.72 -5.11 15.95
N ARG A 281 0.69 -5.57 16.67
CA ARG A 281 0.17 -6.92 16.51
C ARG A 281 -0.41 -7.09 15.10
N HIS A 282 -0.16 -8.26 14.53
CA HIS A 282 -0.65 -8.69 13.22
C HIS A 282 -0.24 -7.80 12.05
N VAL A 283 0.77 -6.94 12.19
CA VAL A 283 1.48 -6.42 11.02
C VAL A 283 2.21 -7.60 10.38
N VAL A 284 1.96 -7.82 9.08
CA VAL A 284 2.52 -8.94 8.31
C VAL A 284 3.46 -8.48 7.20
N ASN A 285 3.34 -7.21 6.80
CA ASN A 285 4.18 -6.60 5.78
C ASN A 285 4.48 -5.14 6.15
N LEU A 286 5.71 -4.70 5.92
CA LEU A 286 6.10 -3.29 5.88
C LEU A 286 6.87 -3.03 4.59
N TRP A 287 6.28 -2.26 3.68
CA TRP A 287 7.01 -1.72 2.54
C TRP A 287 7.81 -0.50 2.97
N LEU A 288 9.14 -0.60 2.89
CA LEU A 288 10.08 0.46 3.22
C LEU A 288 10.70 1.01 1.94
N ALA A 289 10.08 2.02 1.36
CA ALA A 289 10.52 2.62 0.10
C ALA A 289 11.84 3.37 0.27
N THR A 290 12.77 3.20 -0.68
CA THR A 290 14.07 3.87 -0.63
C THR A 290 13.94 5.35 -1.02
N ASP A 291 14.37 6.25 -0.13
CA ASP A 291 14.34 7.70 -0.38
C ASP A 291 15.68 8.20 -0.92
N PRO A 292 15.66 9.24 -1.77
CA PRO A 292 16.87 9.95 -2.14
C PRO A 292 17.63 10.48 -0.92
N ASN A 293 18.93 10.24 -0.89
CA ASN A 293 19.85 10.72 0.16
C ASN A 293 19.52 10.20 1.58
N GLN A 294 18.81 9.07 1.70
CA GLN A 294 18.61 8.36 2.95
C GLN A 294 19.31 6.99 2.91
N PRO A 295 19.53 6.33 4.06
CA PRO A 295 20.15 5.02 4.08
C PRO A 295 19.29 3.98 3.34
N ARG A 296 19.91 3.14 2.53
CA ARG A 296 19.19 2.13 1.74
C ARG A 296 18.89 0.91 2.60
N PRO A 297 17.63 0.40 2.63
CA PRO A 297 17.29 -0.75 3.47
C PRO A 297 18.18 -1.98 3.24
N ILE A 298 18.57 -2.25 1.98
CA ILE A 298 19.42 -3.39 1.60
C ILE A 298 20.82 -3.36 2.25
N GLU A 299 21.30 -2.19 2.70
CA GLU A 299 22.60 -2.02 3.37
C GLU A 299 22.52 -2.26 4.89
N HIS A 300 21.31 -2.47 5.41
CA HIS A 300 21.03 -2.56 6.85
C HIS A 300 20.29 -3.86 7.25
N LEU A 301 20.40 -4.91 6.44
CA LEU A 301 19.64 -6.15 6.61
C LEU A 301 19.76 -6.79 7.99
N GLU A 302 20.96 -6.89 8.58
CA GLU A 302 21.15 -7.49 9.93
C GLU A 302 20.28 -6.81 11.00
N ARG A 303 20.27 -5.47 10.97
CA ARG A 303 19.43 -4.68 11.88
C ARG A 303 17.96 -4.88 11.54
N LEU A 304 17.61 -4.84 10.25
CA LEU A 304 16.24 -4.97 9.80
C LEU A 304 15.62 -6.34 10.11
N VAL A 305 16.40 -7.43 10.05
CA VAL A 305 15.94 -8.76 10.51
C VAL A 305 15.57 -8.71 12.00
N ALA A 306 16.38 -8.06 12.82
CA ALA A 306 16.12 -7.93 14.26
C ALA A 306 14.94 -6.99 14.56
N ASP A 307 14.87 -5.84 13.89
CA ASP A 307 13.83 -4.83 14.12
C ASP A 307 12.46 -5.28 13.57
N ALA A 308 12.42 -6.04 12.47
CA ALA A 308 11.17 -6.53 11.89
C ALA A 308 10.50 -7.65 12.68
N ASP A 309 11.28 -8.41 13.48
CA ASP A 309 10.76 -9.52 14.30
C ASP A 309 9.82 -10.46 13.50
N GLY A 310 10.30 -10.93 12.34
CA GLY A 310 9.55 -11.81 11.45
C GLY A 310 8.52 -11.14 10.54
N VAL A 311 8.28 -9.83 10.62
CA VAL A 311 7.47 -9.11 9.62
C VAL A 311 8.16 -9.16 8.24
N CYS A 312 7.38 -9.31 7.16
CA CYS A 312 7.92 -9.21 5.81
C CYS A 312 8.28 -7.77 5.48
N LEU A 313 9.55 -7.50 5.19
CA LEU A 313 9.99 -6.20 4.71
C LEU A 313 10.05 -6.19 3.19
N ALA A 314 9.20 -5.37 2.56
CA ALA A 314 9.34 -5.10 1.13
C ALA A 314 10.34 -3.96 0.93
N ILE A 315 11.42 -4.23 0.20
CA ILE A 315 12.54 -3.29 0.01
C ILE A 315 13.02 -3.32 -1.45
N ASP A 316 13.66 -2.23 -1.87
CA ASP A 316 14.22 -2.10 -3.22
C ASP A 316 15.70 -2.50 -3.25
N CYS A 317 16.18 -2.93 -4.41
CA CYS A 317 17.59 -3.16 -4.73
C CYS A 317 17.93 -2.50 -6.08
N ASP A 318 19.20 -2.16 -6.28
CA ASP A 318 19.66 -1.52 -7.52
C ASP A 318 20.22 -2.55 -8.50
N SER A 319 20.62 -3.74 -8.00
CA SER A 319 21.15 -4.80 -8.83
C SER A 319 20.88 -6.19 -8.27
N PHE A 320 20.87 -7.19 -9.15
CA PHE A 320 20.74 -8.59 -8.74
C PHE A 320 21.93 -9.07 -7.89
N GLN A 321 23.11 -8.47 -8.09
CA GLN A 321 24.32 -8.79 -7.33
C GLN A 321 24.16 -8.45 -5.85
N GLU A 322 23.38 -7.41 -5.50
CA GLU A 322 23.06 -7.10 -4.10
C GLU A 322 22.23 -8.21 -3.45
N ILE A 323 21.30 -8.80 -4.20
CA ILE A 323 20.48 -9.94 -3.75
C ILE A 323 21.37 -11.16 -3.49
N GLU A 324 22.28 -11.47 -4.41
CA GLU A 324 23.21 -12.60 -4.28
C GLU A 324 24.18 -12.43 -3.11
N ALA A 325 24.78 -11.25 -2.98
CA ALA A 325 25.74 -10.96 -1.92
C ALA A 325 25.11 -11.03 -0.52
N ASN A 326 23.79 -10.83 -0.42
CA ASN A 326 23.06 -10.82 0.84
C ASN A 326 22.12 -12.02 1.04
N ALA A 327 22.17 -13.03 0.17
CA ALA A 327 21.21 -14.14 0.17
C ALA A 327 21.09 -14.83 1.55
N ASP A 328 22.22 -15.05 2.23
CA ASP A 328 22.24 -15.69 3.56
C ASP A 328 21.56 -14.84 4.65
N ILE A 329 21.69 -13.50 4.57
CA ILE A 329 21.04 -12.60 5.53
C ILE A 329 19.55 -12.48 5.22
N LEU A 330 19.18 -12.41 3.93
CA LEU A 330 17.78 -12.38 3.50
C LEU A 330 17.01 -13.62 3.97
N LYS A 331 17.60 -14.81 3.88
CA LYS A 331 17.02 -16.08 4.37
C LYS A 331 16.80 -16.14 5.89
N ARG A 332 17.35 -15.21 6.67
CA ARG A 332 17.12 -15.13 8.13
C ARG A 332 15.87 -14.34 8.49
N GLY A 333 15.38 -13.49 7.59
CA GLY A 333 14.18 -12.67 7.79
C GLY A 333 13.07 -13.04 6.80
N ASN A 334 12.04 -12.20 6.73
CA ASN A 334 11.09 -12.23 5.62
C ASN A 334 11.31 -10.97 4.77
N PHE A 335 11.56 -11.15 3.48
CA PHE A 335 11.82 -10.03 2.57
C PHE A 335 11.07 -10.18 1.26
N SER A 336 10.52 -9.08 0.76
CA SER A 336 10.01 -8.97 -0.61
C SER A 336 10.88 -7.99 -1.38
N ILE A 337 11.76 -8.52 -2.23
CA ILE A 337 12.72 -7.72 -2.97
C ILE A 337 12.11 -7.19 -4.27
N CYS A 338 12.12 -5.88 -4.44
CA CYS A 338 11.78 -5.22 -5.69
C CYS A 338 13.06 -4.82 -6.42
N LEU A 339 13.17 -5.18 -7.70
CA LEU A 339 14.31 -4.81 -8.54
C LEU A 339 13.81 -4.16 -9.84
N PRO A 340 14.07 -2.85 -10.05
CA PRO A 340 13.91 -2.23 -11.37
C PRO A 340 14.72 -2.98 -12.42
N VAL A 341 14.09 -3.30 -13.54
CA VAL A 341 14.73 -3.93 -14.70
C VAL A 341 14.54 -3.06 -15.93
N LYS A 342 15.48 -3.16 -16.87
CA LYS A 342 15.48 -2.40 -18.12
C LYS A 342 14.28 -2.72 -18.99
N ASP A 343 13.93 -3.99 -19.10
CA ASP A 343 12.84 -4.50 -19.92
C ASP A 343 12.31 -5.84 -19.39
N THR A 344 11.23 -6.32 -19.98
CA THR A 344 10.55 -7.54 -19.55
C THR A 344 11.41 -8.79 -19.77
N ARG A 345 12.31 -8.78 -20.75
CA ARG A 345 13.24 -9.90 -21.01
C ARG A 345 14.30 -10.01 -19.93
N GLU A 346 14.84 -8.89 -19.46
CA GLU A 346 15.70 -8.89 -18.27
C GLU A 346 14.92 -9.36 -17.03
N GLY A 347 13.68 -8.92 -16.87
CA GLY A 347 12.78 -9.39 -15.81
C GLY A 347 12.61 -10.92 -15.80
N GLU A 348 12.36 -11.54 -16.96
CA GLU A 348 12.28 -13.00 -17.11
C GLU A 348 13.59 -13.68 -16.64
N LEU A 349 14.74 -13.21 -17.15
CA LEU A 349 16.04 -13.79 -16.84
C LEU A 349 16.38 -13.72 -15.33
N LEU A 350 16.09 -12.58 -14.70
CA LEU A 350 16.39 -12.36 -13.29
C LEU A 350 15.40 -13.08 -12.37
N ALA A 351 14.14 -13.21 -12.75
CA ALA A 351 13.17 -14.05 -12.03
C ALA A 351 13.62 -15.53 -12.02
N ASP A 352 14.04 -16.05 -13.17
CA ASP A 352 14.59 -17.42 -13.28
C ASP A 352 15.84 -17.61 -12.41
N ARG A 353 16.72 -16.60 -12.37
CA ARG A 353 17.92 -16.63 -11.54
C ARG A 353 17.58 -16.57 -10.05
N PHE A 354 16.61 -15.75 -9.66
CA PHE A 354 16.10 -15.67 -8.29
C PHE A 354 15.52 -17.01 -7.83
N ASN A 355 14.65 -17.61 -8.64
CA ASN A 355 14.01 -18.89 -8.33
C ASN A 355 15.03 -20.00 -8.08
N ARG A 356 16.15 -20.04 -8.82
CA ARG A 356 17.25 -20.99 -8.57
C ARG A 356 18.05 -20.70 -7.31
N LEU A 357 18.21 -19.42 -6.94
CA LEU A 357 18.98 -19.00 -5.76
C LEU A 357 18.24 -19.30 -4.44
N PHE A 358 16.91 -19.27 -4.48
CA PHE A 358 16.02 -19.44 -3.33
C PHE A 358 15.13 -20.70 -3.43
N GLU A 359 15.52 -21.70 -4.24
CA GLU A 359 14.75 -22.94 -4.44
C GLU A 359 14.46 -23.71 -3.13
N ASP A 360 15.31 -23.54 -2.12
CA ASP A 360 15.24 -24.18 -0.80
C ASP A 360 14.71 -23.26 0.34
N ALA A 361 14.28 -22.02 0.05
CA ALA A 361 13.90 -21.01 1.04
C ALA A 361 12.38 -20.85 1.27
#